data_AF-A0A4V1ZRQ1-F1
#
_entry.id   AF-A0A4V1ZRQ1-F1
#
_cell.length_a   1.000
_cell.length_b   1.000
_cell.length_c   1.000
_cell.angle_alpha   90.00
_cell.angle_beta   90.00
_cell.angle_gamma   90.00
#
_symmetry.space_group_name_H-M   'P 1'
#
loop_
_entity.id
_entity.type
_entity.pdbx_description
1 polymer ?
#
loop_
_entity_poly.entity_id
_entity_poly.type
_entity_poly.pdbx_seq_one_letter_code
_entity_poly.pdbx_strand_id
1 'polypeptide(L)'
;MTILIGLQFYSPQSAWVNRGVGGDMAGAGYSGAMGFFRPPATFSFTTGTTSYYSFAACFVFYFLFNIKQVNTLVLIAATLALFAAIPFSISRGLFYQNGVTLLFVILAVARKPKYLGKMIFAIAGSFVLLIALSQVSFLKKPLEAFTLRFTSASESEGGAIKGTLGTRVVAGATRGFTGTFDLPYFGYGVGMGSKVGAMLLTGNSKAFLIAEDEWPRLVGEIGPLMGIIAILTRIAFAFQIAFACYKKLNENDLLPWMLLSFGFLAIAQMIWSQPTYLGFFVILGGLLLASLKSAPVKRPLSTTIKNV
;
A
#
# COMPACT_ATOMS: atom_id res chain seq x y z
N MET A 1 -11.52 5.41 10.21
CA MET A 1 -11.48 4.79 8.86
C MET A 1 -12.11 3.39 8.84
N THR A 2 -11.69 2.44 9.68
CA THR A 2 -12.22 1.05 9.65
C THR A 2 -13.73 0.97 9.85
N ILE A 3 -14.27 1.79 10.77
CA ILE A 3 -15.72 1.88 10.98
C ILE A 3 -16.44 2.28 9.69
N LEU A 4 -15.94 3.30 8.97
CA LEU A 4 -16.53 3.76 7.72
C LEU A 4 -16.51 2.66 6.65
N ILE A 5 -15.39 1.99 6.43
CA ILE A 5 -15.33 0.91 5.43
C ILE A 5 -16.19 -0.29 5.82
N GLY A 6 -16.40 -0.55 7.12
CA GLY A 6 -17.35 -1.55 7.60
C GLY A 6 -18.81 -1.16 7.30
N LEU A 7 -19.17 0.10 7.54
CA LEU A 7 -20.49 0.64 7.18
C LEU A 7 -20.71 0.59 5.67
N GLN A 8 -19.72 0.99 4.88
CA GLN A 8 -19.77 0.95 3.42
C GLN A 8 -19.88 -0.47 2.87
N PHE A 9 -19.17 -1.45 3.46
CA PHE A 9 -19.26 -2.85 3.06
C PHE A 9 -20.68 -3.42 3.24
N TYR A 10 -21.32 -3.12 4.36
CA TYR A 10 -22.65 -3.66 4.68
C TYR A 10 -23.83 -2.84 4.14
N SER A 11 -23.59 -1.61 3.70
CA SER A 11 -24.63 -0.75 3.13
C SER A 11 -24.79 -0.97 1.62
N PRO A 12 -26.00 -0.81 1.05
CA PRO A 12 -26.18 -0.82 -0.40
C PRO A 12 -25.43 0.35 -1.05
N GLN A 13 -25.17 0.27 -2.36
CA GLN A 13 -24.47 1.34 -3.10
C GLN A 13 -25.24 2.68 -3.11
N SER A 14 -26.57 2.63 -3.00
CA SER A 14 -27.45 3.80 -2.92
C SER A 14 -27.45 4.52 -1.56
N ALA A 15 -26.88 3.89 -0.52
CA ALA A 15 -26.81 4.49 0.82
C ALA A 15 -25.88 5.70 0.82
N TRP A 16 -26.18 6.70 1.67
CA TRP A 16 -25.41 7.96 1.74
C TRP A 16 -23.88 7.74 1.87
N VAL A 17 -23.45 6.76 2.66
CA VAL A 17 -22.02 6.42 2.85
C VAL A 17 -21.34 5.85 1.61
N ASN A 18 -22.11 5.36 0.63
CA ASN A 18 -21.63 4.73 -0.60
C ASN A 18 -21.96 5.51 -1.86
N ARG A 19 -22.72 6.62 -1.79
CA ARG A 19 -23.08 7.39 -3.00
C ARG A 19 -21.83 7.85 -3.74
N GLY A 20 -21.88 7.72 -5.06
CA GLY A 20 -20.82 8.14 -5.97
C GLY A 20 -20.70 9.65 -6.08
N VAL A 21 -19.68 10.08 -6.82
CA VAL A 21 -19.44 11.50 -7.12
C VAL A 21 -20.68 12.08 -7.81
N GLY A 22 -21.09 13.29 -7.40
CA GLY A 22 -22.30 13.92 -7.93
C GLY A 22 -23.62 13.31 -7.44
N GLY A 23 -23.59 12.42 -6.44
CA GLY A 23 -24.78 11.77 -5.89
C GLY A 23 -25.19 10.51 -6.64
N ASP A 24 -24.29 9.92 -7.45
CA ASP A 24 -24.56 8.71 -8.22
C ASP A 24 -25.00 7.54 -7.31
N MET A 25 -26.19 7.02 -7.58
CA MET A 25 -26.82 5.94 -6.82
C MET A 25 -26.28 4.56 -7.20
N ALA A 26 -25.52 4.44 -8.30
CA ALA A 26 -24.71 3.26 -8.61
C ALA A 26 -23.56 3.06 -7.60
N GLY A 27 -23.20 4.13 -6.88
CA GLY A 27 -22.27 4.13 -5.77
C GLY A 27 -20.80 4.27 -6.14
N ALA A 28 -19.98 4.51 -5.13
CA ALA A 28 -18.54 4.69 -5.21
C ALA A 28 -17.76 3.36 -5.01
N GLY A 29 -18.46 2.29 -4.65
CA GLY A 29 -17.86 0.98 -4.43
C GLY A 29 -17.37 0.35 -5.72
N TYR A 30 -16.20 -0.26 -5.70
CA TYR A 30 -15.70 -1.03 -6.84
C TYR A 30 -16.10 -2.49 -6.72
N SER A 31 -16.30 -3.19 -7.84
CA SER A 31 -16.68 -4.60 -7.83
C SER A 31 -15.75 -5.46 -6.95
N GLY A 32 -16.37 -6.16 -6.00
CA GLY A 32 -15.73 -7.02 -5.00
C GLY A 32 -15.93 -8.50 -5.33
N ALA A 33 -16.60 -9.22 -4.41
CA ALA A 33 -16.94 -10.63 -4.53
C ALA A 33 -18.22 -10.91 -3.72
N MET A 34 -18.95 -11.98 -4.06
CA MET A 34 -20.22 -12.36 -3.39
C MET A 34 -21.27 -11.24 -3.37
N GLY A 35 -21.29 -10.36 -4.38
CA GLY A 35 -22.18 -9.20 -4.44
C GLY A 35 -21.77 -8.02 -3.53
N PHE A 36 -20.70 -8.16 -2.74
CA PHE A 36 -20.14 -7.05 -1.97
C PHE A 36 -19.21 -6.19 -2.80
N PHE A 37 -19.14 -4.91 -2.43
CA PHE A 37 -18.31 -3.91 -3.08
C PHE A 37 -17.12 -3.56 -2.20
N ARG A 38 -16.02 -3.21 -2.86
CA ARG A 38 -14.81 -2.70 -2.23
C ARG A 38 -15.06 -1.25 -1.81
N PRO A 39 -15.03 -0.93 -0.51
CA PRO A 39 -15.30 0.41 -0.01
C PRO A 39 -14.16 1.38 -0.36
N PRO A 40 -14.46 2.58 -0.86
CA PRO A 40 -13.45 3.61 -1.15
C PRO A 40 -13.11 4.47 0.07
N ALA A 41 -13.81 4.29 1.20
CA ALA A 41 -13.69 5.10 2.40
C ALA A 41 -13.99 6.58 2.12
N THR A 42 -13.13 7.49 2.56
CA THR A 42 -13.23 8.93 2.26
C THR A 42 -12.60 9.31 0.93
N PHE A 43 -12.11 8.35 0.14
CA PHE A 43 -11.44 8.60 -1.13
C PHE A 43 -12.42 8.46 -2.29
N SER A 44 -12.04 9.00 -3.45
CA SER A 44 -12.82 8.84 -4.68
C SER A 44 -12.75 7.43 -5.25
N PHE A 45 -11.80 6.60 -4.80
CA PHE A 45 -11.64 5.22 -5.26
C PHE A 45 -10.92 4.33 -4.25
N THR A 46 -11.06 3.01 -4.42
CA THR A 46 -10.54 1.96 -3.50
C THR A 46 -9.01 1.93 -3.37
N THR A 47 -8.29 2.52 -4.32
CA THR A 47 -6.84 2.69 -4.23
C THR A 47 -6.44 3.59 -3.08
N GLY A 48 -7.23 4.62 -2.76
CA GLY A 48 -6.99 5.49 -1.61
C GLY A 48 -7.11 4.75 -0.29
N THR A 49 -8.11 3.88 -0.15
CA THR A 49 -8.24 3.01 1.02
C THR A 49 -7.02 2.11 1.19
N THR A 50 -6.56 1.49 0.09
CA THR A 50 -5.36 0.64 0.12
C THR A 50 -4.14 1.46 0.54
N SER A 51 -3.86 2.60 -0.10
CA SER A 51 -2.71 3.46 0.23
C SER A 51 -2.75 4.01 1.65
N TYR A 52 -3.93 4.37 2.17
CA TYR A 52 -4.09 4.83 3.55
C TYR A 52 -3.62 3.77 4.55
N TYR A 53 -4.11 2.54 4.42
CA TYR A 53 -3.73 1.49 5.36
C TYR A 53 -2.30 1.01 5.16
N SER A 54 -1.79 1.01 3.93
CA SER A 54 -0.37 0.75 3.63
C SER A 54 0.55 1.78 4.30
N PHE A 55 0.19 3.05 4.24
CA PHE A 55 0.91 4.13 4.92
C PHE A 55 0.79 4.03 6.44
N ALA A 56 -0.42 3.76 6.96
CA ALA A 56 -0.64 3.59 8.39
C ALA A 56 0.13 2.37 8.94
N ALA A 57 0.27 1.29 8.16
CA ALA A 57 1.03 0.11 8.55
C ALA A 57 2.48 0.46 8.90
N CYS A 58 3.13 1.35 8.16
CA CYS A 58 4.49 1.81 8.47
C CYS A 58 4.61 2.29 9.94
N PHE A 59 3.65 3.09 10.40
CA PHE A 59 3.63 3.63 11.76
C PHE A 59 3.17 2.62 12.80
N VAL A 60 2.11 1.86 12.52
CA VAL A 60 1.61 0.83 13.43
C VAL A 60 2.73 -0.17 13.76
N PHE A 61 3.38 -0.71 12.74
CA PHE A 61 4.49 -1.64 12.95
C PHE A 61 5.71 -0.98 13.62
N TYR A 62 6.02 0.28 13.32
CA TYR A 62 7.07 1.03 14.03
C TYR A 62 6.79 1.16 15.53
N PHE A 63 5.57 1.54 15.90
CA PHE A 63 5.20 1.79 17.29
C PHE A 63 5.03 0.51 18.12
N LEU A 64 4.82 -0.66 17.49
CA LEU A 64 4.92 -1.95 18.19
C LEU A 64 6.30 -2.18 18.83
N PHE A 65 7.37 -1.60 18.25
CA PHE A 65 8.72 -1.65 18.84
C PHE A 65 8.99 -0.49 19.81
N ASN A 66 8.23 0.59 19.69
CA ASN A 66 8.39 1.87 20.41
C ASN A 66 7.16 2.24 21.25
N ILE A 67 6.53 1.26 21.90
CA ILE A 67 5.26 1.41 22.64
C ILE A 67 5.29 2.55 23.66
N LYS A 68 6.46 2.85 24.26
CA LYS A 68 6.62 3.96 25.23
C LYS A 68 6.40 5.36 24.65
N GLN A 69 6.39 5.50 23.32
CA GLN A 69 6.22 6.78 22.61
C GLN A 69 4.79 7.01 22.13
N VAL A 70 3.86 6.07 22.37
CA VAL A 70 2.47 6.16 21.92
C VAL A 70 1.53 5.67 23.00
N ASN A 71 0.28 6.12 22.99
CA ASN A 71 -0.75 5.57 23.84
C ASN A 71 -1.04 4.10 23.44
N THR A 72 -0.94 3.17 24.39
CA THR A 72 -1.12 1.73 24.15
C THR A 72 -2.52 1.39 23.64
N LEU A 73 -3.57 2.06 24.12
CA LEU A 73 -4.95 1.81 23.65
C LEU A 73 -5.10 2.25 22.20
N VAL A 74 -4.52 3.40 21.83
CA VAL A 74 -4.51 3.88 20.44
C VAL A 74 -3.75 2.92 19.54
N LEU A 75 -2.60 2.40 19.99
CA LEU A 75 -1.83 1.42 19.23
C LEU A 75 -2.61 0.11 19.03
N ILE A 76 -3.23 -0.43 20.08
CA ILE A 76 -4.08 -1.62 19.99
C ILE A 76 -5.23 -1.38 19.01
N ALA A 77 -5.95 -0.27 19.16
CA ALA A 77 -7.05 0.09 18.27
C ALA A 77 -6.60 0.24 16.82
N ALA A 78 -5.42 0.84 16.57
CA ALA A 78 -4.86 1.00 15.25
C ALA A 78 -4.42 -0.35 14.63
N THR A 79 -3.85 -1.25 15.43
CA THR A 79 -3.52 -2.62 15.00
C THR A 79 -4.79 -3.39 14.65
N LEU A 80 -5.80 -3.37 15.50
CA LEU A 80 -7.11 -3.98 15.24
C LEU A 80 -7.73 -3.44 13.94
N ALA A 81 -7.72 -2.11 13.79
CA ALA A 81 -8.24 -1.41 12.62
C ALA A 81 -7.52 -1.80 11.33
N LEU A 82 -6.20 -1.94 11.37
CA LEU A 82 -5.37 -2.33 10.22
C LEU A 82 -5.69 -3.75 9.74
N PHE A 83 -5.78 -4.71 10.66
CA PHE A 83 -6.08 -6.10 10.31
C PHE A 83 -7.54 -6.29 9.88
N ALA A 84 -8.50 -5.65 10.55
CA ALA A 84 -9.91 -5.71 10.16
C ALA A 84 -10.15 -5.05 8.79
N ALA A 85 -9.35 -4.05 8.39
CA ALA A 85 -9.49 -3.40 7.09
C ALA A 85 -9.17 -4.32 5.90
N ILE A 86 -8.37 -5.38 6.08
CA ILE A 86 -8.02 -6.32 5.01
C ILE A 86 -9.29 -6.99 4.45
N PRO A 87 -10.11 -7.71 5.25
CA PRO A 87 -11.32 -8.32 4.74
C PRO A 87 -12.38 -7.29 4.34
N PHE A 88 -12.57 -6.20 5.09
CA PHE A 88 -13.55 -5.17 4.71
C PHE A 88 -13.24 -4.51 3.36
N SER A 89 -11.96 -4.30 3.04
CA SER A 89 -11.57 -3.69 1.77
C SER A 89 -11.61 -4.66 0.58
N ILE A 90 -11.73 -5.97 0.85
CA ILE A 90 -11.62 -7.06 -0.14
C ILE A 90 -10.39 -6.85 -1.06
N SER A 91 -9.27 -6.36 -0.49
CA SER A 91 -8.12 -5.88 -1.25
C SER A 91 -6.91 -6.80 -1.08
N ARG A 92 -6.61 -7.59 -2.13
CA ARG A 92 -5.37 -8.38 -2.20
C ARG A 92 -4.12 -7.49 -2.13
N GLY A 93 -4.17 -6.32 -2.76
CA GLY A 93 -3.06 -5.36 -2.72
C GLY A 93 -2.75 -4.88 -1.30
N LEU A 94 -3.78 -4.63 -0.49
CA LEU A 94 -3.58 -4.27 0.91
C LEU A 94 -2.97 -5.42 1.71
N PHE A 95 -3.47 -6.65 1.50
CA PHE A 95 -2.90 -7.84 2.15
C PHE A 95 -1.41 -7.99 1.81
N TYR A 96 -1.03 -7.93 0.53
CA TYR A 96 0.37 -8.06 0.12
C TYR A 96 1.23 -6.92 0.66
N GLN A 97 0.75 -5.68 0.66
CA GLN A 97 1.53 -4.56 1.18
C GLN A 97 1.77 -4.67 2.69
N ASN A 98 0.78 -5.12 3.47
CA ASN A 98 1.01 -5.44 4.90
C ASN A 98 2.03 -6.57 5.06
N GLY A 99 2.02 -7.57 4.17
CA GLY A 99 3.05 -8.61 4.11
C GLY A 99 4.45 -8.06 3.82
N VAL A 100 4.58 -7.09 2.90
CA VAL A 100 5.84 -6.38 2.63
C VAL A 100 6.31 -5.62 3.87
N THR A 101 5.43 -4.89 4.55
CA THR A 101 5.78 -4.20 5.80
C THR A 101 6.22 -5.18 6.89
N LEU A 102 5.57 -6.34 7.01
CA LEU A 102 6.00 -7.40 7.93
C LEU A 102 7.38 -7.97 7.55
N LEU A 103 7.67 -8.15 6.27
CA LEU A 103 9.01 -8.57 5.81
C LEU A 103 10.08 -7.56 6.23
N PHE A 104 9.79 -6.26 6.11
CA PHE A 104 10.71 -5.22 6.58
C PHE A 104 10.94 -5.26 8.10
N VAL A 105 9.91 -5.59 8.88
CA VAL A 105 10.05 -5.85 10.33
C VAL A 105 10.99 -7.04 10.58
N ILE A 106 10.79 -8.16 9.88
CA ILE A 106 11.61 -9.36 10.03
C ILE A 106 13.08 -9.04 9.71
N LEU A 107 13.34 -8.32 8.61
CA LEU A 107 14.69 -7.89 8.21
C LEU A 107 15.33 -6.97 9.26
N ALA A 108 14.56 -6.05 9.85
CA ALA A 108 15.05 -5.17 10.92
C ALA A 108 15.43 -5.95 12.18
N VAL A 109 14.62 -6.94 12.56
CA VAL A 109 14.83 -7.77 13.76
C VAL A 109 15.95 -8.76 13.57
N ALA A 110 16.10 -9.37 12.39
CA ALA A 110 17.20 -10.28 12.06
C ALA A 110 18.57 -9.63 12.27
N ARG A 111 18.66 -8.30 12.12
CA ARG A 111 19.88 -7.51 12.37
C ARG A 111 20.06 -7.09 13.83
N LYS A 112 19.01 -7.18 14.64
CA LYS A 112 18.99 -6.70 16.03
C LYS A 112 18.29 -7.75 16.90
N PRO A 113 19.00 -8.80 17.34
CA PRO A 113 18.44 -9.89 18.14
C PRO A 113 17.71 -9.43 19.42
N LYS A 114 18.07 -8.25 19.93
CA LYS A 114 17.38 -7.57 21.04
C LYS A 114 15.86 -7.40 20.81
N TYR A 115 15.41 -7.30 19.56
CA TYR A 115 13.99 -7.15 19.23
C TYR A 115 13.31 -8.48 18.87
N LEU A 116 14.02 -9.60 18.91
CA LEU A 116 13.50 -10.92 18.52
C LEU A 116 12.31 -11.33 19.39
N GLY A 117 12.40 -11.17 20.72
CA GLY A 117 11.28 -11.47 21.61
C GLY A 117 10.04 -10.61 21.32
N LYS A 118 10.24 -9.31 21.01
CA LYS A 118 9.13 -8.42 20.62
C LYS A 118 8.52 -8.82 19.27
N MET A 119 9.34 -9.28 18.32
CA MET A 119 8.87 -9.75 17.02
C MET A 119 8.06 -11.04 17.15
N ILE A 120 8.55 -12.02 17.91
CA ILE A 120 7.80 -13.26 18.17
C ILE A 120 6.46 -12.92 18.82
N PHE A 121 6.46 -12.04 19.83
CA PHE A 121 5.22 -11.59 20.46
C PHE A 121 4.30 -10.83 19.49
N ALA A 122 4.83 -9.99 18.61
CA ALA A 122 4.06 -9.27 17.61
C ALA A 122 3.47 -10.20 16.54
N ILE A 123 4.22 -11.19 16.06
CA ILE A 123 3.75 -12.21 15.09
C ILE A 123 2.70 -13.11 15.74
N ALA A 124 3.00 -13.66 16.92
CA ALA A 124 2.06 -14.48 17.68
C ALA A 124 0.79 -13.68 18.02
N GLY A 125 0.94 -12.45 18.48
CA GLY A 125 -0.16 -11.54 18.76
C GLY A 125 -0.98 -11.21 17.52
N SER A 126 -0.34 -11.02 16.35
CA SER A 126 -1.04 -10.83 15.08
C SER A 126 -1.80 -12.08 14.66
N PHE A 127 -1.24 -13.28 14.86
CA PHE A 127 -1.89 -14.54 14.53
C PHE A 127 -3.09 -14.83 15.45
N VAL A 128 -2.91 -14.66 16.76
CA VAL A 128 -4.00 -14.72 17.75
C VAL A 128 -5.07 -13.70 17.40
N LEU A 129 -4.67 -12.50 16.99
CA LEU A 129 -5.62 -11.47 16.60
C LEU A 129 -6.41 -11.87 15.35
N LEU A 130 -5.76 -12.41 14.32
CA LEU A 130 -6.46 -12.90 13.13
C LEU A 130 -7.46 -14.02 13.46
N ILE A 131 -7.10 -14.92 14.37
CA ILE A 131 -8.02 -15.96 14.87
C ILE A 131 -9.19 -15.31 15.63
N ALA A 132 -8.91 -14.39 16.54
CA ALA A 132 -9.97 -13.71 17.29
C ALA A 132 -10.92 -12.98 16.35
N LEU A 133 -10.39 -12.24 15.37
CA LEU A 133 -11.16 -11.54 14.35
C LEU A 133 -11.97 -12.49 13.45
N SER A 134 -11.48 -13.70 13.17
CA SER A 134 -12.23 -14.68 12.37
C SER A 134 -13.42 -15.30 13.10
N GLN A 135 -13.40 -15.29 14.44
CA GLN A 135 -14.54 -15.72 15.26
C GLN A 135 -15.63 -14.65 15.40
N VAL A 136 -15.31 -13.37 15.14
CA VAL A 136 -16.30 -12.30 15.20
C VAL A 136 -17.30 -12.47 14.06
N SER A 137 -18.58 -12.68 14.41
CA SER A 137 -19.67 -12.87 13.44
C SER A 137 -19.75 -11.74 12.40
N PHE A 138 -19.46 -10.51 12.82
CA PHE A 138 -19.41 -9.32 11.98
C PHE A 138 -18.30 -9.34 10.91
N LEU A 139 -17.27 -10.18 11.03
CA LEU A 139 -16.17 -10.30 10.06
C LEU A 139 -16.26 -11.52 9.16
N LYS A 140 -17.17 -12.46 9.43
CA LYS A 140 -17.30 -13.70 8.63
C LYS A 140 -17.56 -13.42 7.14
N LYS A 141 -18.59 -12.61 6.82
CA LYS A 141 -18.90 -12.24 5.43
C LYS A 141 -17.76 -11.49 4.72
N PRO A 142 -17.16 -10.45 5.31
CA PRO A 142 -15.95 -9.82 4.76
C PRO A 142 -14.80 -10.81 4.49
N LEU A 143 -14.56 -11.75 5.40
CA LEU A 143 -13.50 -12.75 5.25
C LEU A 143 -13.80 -13.74 4.12
N GLU A 144 -15.04 -14.21 4.01
CA GLU A 144 -15.49 -15.08 2.91
C GLU A 144 -15.34 -14.36 1.56
N ALA A 145 -15.82 -13.13 1.44
CA ALA A 145 -15.72 -12.35 0.21
C ALA A 145 -14.25 -12.07 -0.17
N PHE A 146 -13.40 -11.74 0.81
CA PHE A 146 -11.97 -11.60 0.60
C PHE A 146 -11.31 -12.90 0.16
N THR A 147 -11.62 -14.01 0.82
CA THR A 147 -11.02 -15.33 0.53
C THR A 147 -11.42 -15.79 -0.86
N LEU A 148 -12.70 -15.67 -1.25
CA LEU A 148 -13.17 -16.00 -2.59
C LEU A 148 -12.45 -15.15 -3.66
N ARG A 149 -12.34 -13.83 -3.44
CA ARG A 149 -11.59 -12.96 -4.36
C ARG A 149 -10.11 -13.36 -4.42
N PHE A 150 -9.55 -13.80 -3.30
CA PHE A 150 -8.17 -14.26 -3.23
C PHE A 150 -7.97 -15.52 -4.07
N THR A 151 -8.77 -16.57 -3.83
CA THR A 151 -8.64 -17.86 -4.50
C THR A 151 -8.99 -17.77 -5.98
N SER A 152 -10.15 -17.20 -6.35
CA SER A 152 -10.58 -17.12 -7.75
C SER A 152 -9.57 -16.34 -8.61
N ALA A 153 -9.02 -15.26 -8.07
CA ALA A 153 -8.05 -14.47 -8.82
C ALA A 153 -6.67 -15.17 -8.85
N SER A 154 -6.25 -15.84 -7.77
CA SER A 154 -5.04 -16.65 -7.77
C SER A 154 -5.13 -17.81 -8.76
N GLU A 155 -6.27 -18.47 -8.89
CA GLU A 155 -6.49 -19.53 -9.90
C GLU A 155 -6.39 -18.97 -11.32
N SER A 156 -7.05 -17.83 -11.59
CA SER A 156 -7.00 -17.19 -12.91
C SER A 156 -5.61 -16.66 -13.30
N GLU A 157 -4.78 -16.31 -12.30
CA GLU A 157 -3.45 -15.74 -12.50
C GLU A 157 -2.33 -16.80 -12.53
N GLY A 158 -2.64 -18.09 -12.42
CA GLY A 158 -1.64 -19.17 -12.43
C GLY A 158 -0.97 -19.44 -11.07
N GLY A 159 -1.67 -19.14 -9.97
CA GLY A 159 -1.27 -19.36 -8.58
C GLY A 159 -0.68 -18.12 -7.89
N ALA A 160 -0.73 -18.08 -6.56
CA ALA A 160 -0.29 -16.94 -5.77
C ALA A 160 1.21 -16.62 -5.90
N ILE A 161 2.06 -17.65 -6.09
CA ILE A 161 3.52 -17.49 -6.17
C ILE A 161 3.97 -17.27 -7.62
N LYS A 162 3.61 -18.16 -8.54
CA LYS A 162 4.00 -18.05 -9.97
C LYS A 162 3.30 -16.89 -10.68
N GLY A 163 2.01 -16.70 -10.43
CA GLY A 163 1.22 -15.59 -10.98
C GLY A 163 1.42 -14.29 -10.23
N THR A 164 0.94 -14.21 -8.99
CA THR A 164 0.79 -12.90 -8.35
C THR A 164 2.12 -12.24 -7.93
N LEU A 165 3.16 -13.02 -7.57
CA LEU A 165 4.49 -12.48 -7.28
C LEU A 165 5.40 -12.53 -8.52
N GLY A 166 5.45 -13.68 -9.20
CA GLY A 166 6.28 -13.89 -10.39
C GLY A 166 5.88 -13.00 -11.58
N THR A 167 4.66 -13.10 -12.10
CA THR A 167 4.27 -12.29 -13.27
C THR A 167 3.87 -10.87 -12.91
N ARG A 168 3.32 -10.58 -11.73
CA ARG A 168 2.88 -9.20 -11.44
C ARG A 168 4.03 -8.24 -11.09
N VAL A 169 5.01 -8.67 -10.30
CA VAL A 169 6.15 -7.82 -9.94
C VAL A 169 7.21 -7.84 -11.03
N VAL A 170 7.59 -9.03 -11.52
CA VAL A 170 8.63 -9.13 -12.57
C VAL A 170 8.07 -8.74 -13.93
N ALA A 171 6.90 -9.25 -14.34
CA ALA A 171 6.35 -8.83 -15.63
C ALA A 171 5.82 -7.39 -15.59
N GLY A 172 5.30 -6.90 -14.45
CA GLY A 172 5.02 -5.46 -14.29
C GLY A 172 6.27 -4.59 -14.47
N ALA A 173 7.42 -5.07 -13.97
CA ALA A 173 8.70 -4.39 -14.15
C ALA A 173 9.26 -4.53 -15.58
N THR A 174 9.06 -5.65 -16.27
CA THR A 174 9.58 -5.84 -17.64
C THR A 174 8.66 -5.31 -18.72
N ARG A 175 7.34 -5.21 -18.47
CA ARG A 175 6.34 -4.71 -19.43
C ARG A 175 6.63 -3.29 -19.90
N GLY A 176 7.24 -2.46 -19.04
CA GLY A 176 7.67 -1.11 -19.41
C GLY A 176 8.83 -1.09 -20.42
N PHE A 177 9.53 -2.21 -20.63
CA PHE A 177 10.68 -2.33 -21.52
C PHE A 177 10.39 -3.22 -22.75
N THR A 178 9.40 -4.11 -22.67
CA THR A 178 9.00 -4.98 -23.79
C THR A 178 8.08 -4.25 -24.78
N GLY A 179 8.28 -4.47 -26.09
CA GLY A 179 7.44 -3.86 -27.14
C GLY A 179 7.61 -2.35 -27.27
N THR A 180 8.66 -1.79 -26.66
CA THR A 180 8.90 -0.34 -26.65
C THR A 180 9.35 0.19 -28.01
N PHE A 181 9.96 -0.65 -28.84
CA PHE A 181 10.39 -0.26 -30.19
C PHE A 181 9.23 -0.08 -31.19
N ASP A 182 8.03 -0.58 -30.84
CA ASP A 182 6.82 -0.42 -31.67
C ASP A 182 6.05 0.87 -31.34
N LEU A 183 6.52 1.65 -30.36
CA LEU A 183 5.87 2.89 -29.91
C LEU A 183 6.45 4.12 -30.63
N PRO A 184 5.65 5.19 -30.85
CA PRO A 184 6.16 6.45 -31.36
C PRO A 184 7.31 6.99 -30.49
N TYR A 185 8.34 7.55 -31.13
CA TYR A 185 9.54 8.03 -30.44
C TYR A 185 9.23 9.04 -29.32
N PHE A 186 8.26 9.93 -29.54
CA PHE A 186 7.79 10.94 -28.58
C PHE A 186 6.56 10.50 -27.78
N GLY A 187 6.12 9.25 -27.94
CA GLY A 187 4.89 8.72 -27.36
C GLY A 187 3.63 9.24 -28.04
N TYR A 188 2.49 8.83 -27.50
CA TYR A 188 1.17 9.21 -27.99
C TYR A 188 0.65 10.52 -27.38
N GLY A 189 1.36 11.08 -26.39
CA GLY A 189 1.00 12.33 -25.72
C GLY A 189 0.64 12.13 -24.25
N VAL A 190 1.11 13.05 -23.41
CA VAL A 190 0.90 13.04 -21.96
C VAL A 190 -0.58 13.09 -21.63
N GLY A 191 -1.03 12.18 -20.77
CA GLY A 191 -2.41 12.12 -20.29
C GLY A 191 -3.33 11.21 -21.10
N MET A 192 -2.92 10.76 -22.30
CA MET A 192 -3.70 9.83 -23.12
C MET A 192 -3.94 8.48 -22.42
N GLY A 193 -2.99 8.02 -21.62
CA GLY A 193 -3.11 6.78 -20.87
C GLY A 193 -4.00 6.87 -19.63
N SER A 194 -4.47 8.07 -19.28
CA SER A 194 -5.37 8.28 -18.14
C SER A 194 -6.83 7.97 -18.49
N LYS A 195 -7.64 7.66 -17.48
CA LYS A 195 -9.10 7.46 -17.63
C LYS A 195 -9.81 8.72 -18.14
N VAL A 196 -9.31 9.89 -17.76
CA VAL A 196 -9.81 11.18 -18.25
C VAL A 196 -9.46 11.35 -19.73
N GLY A 197 -8.22 11.06 -20.12
CA GLY A 197 -7.79 11.07 -21.52
C GLY A 197 -8.61 10.12 -22.39
N ALA A 198 -8.87 8.90 -21.91
CA ALA A 198 -9.74 7.94 -22.57
C ALA A 198 -11.16 8.48 -22.78
N MET A 199 -11.74 9.10 -21.75
CA MET A 199 -13.06 9.71 -21.84
C MET A 199 -13.11 10.88 -22.84
N LEU A 200 -12.12 11.77 -22.81
CA LEU A 200 -12.08 12.95 -23.68
C LEU A 200 -11.83 12.59 -25.15
N LEU A 201 -11.02 11.58 -25.43
CA LEU A 201 -10.65 11.18 -26.80
C LEU A 201 -11.64 10.22 -27.45
N THR A 202 -12.27 9.34 -26.67
CA THR A 202 -13.10 8.23 -27.21
C THR A 202 -14.52 8.20 -26.67
N GLY A 203 -14.86 9.03 -25.69
CA GLY A 203 -16.13 8.94 -24.95
C GLY A 203 -16.23 7.70 -24.05
N ASN A 204 -15.17 6.89 -23.92
CA ASN A 204 -15.17 5.66 -23.15
C ASN A 204 -14.14 5.68 -22.01
N SER A 205 -14.59 6.06 -20.82
CA SER A 205 -13.78 6.04 -19.60
C SER A 205 -13.36 4.64 -19.14
N LYS A 206 -13.96 3.56 -19.66
CA LYS A 206 -13.58 2.18 -19.28
C LYS A 206 -12.33 1.71 -20.02
N ALA A 207 -12.04 2.27 -21.20
CA ALA A 207 -10.86 1.91 -21.98
C ALA A 207 -9.56 2.34 -21.27
N PHE A 208 -8.48 1.61 -21.55
CA PHE A 208 -7.11 2.07 -21.34
C PHE A 208 -6.49 2.22 -22.72
N LEU A 209 -6.21 3.45 -23.16
CA LEU A 209 -5.75 3.70 -24.53
C LEU A 209 -4.29 3.30 -24.76
N ILE A 210 -3.51 3.19 -23.68
CA ILE A 210 -2.08 2.84 -23.73
C ILE A 210 -1.85 1.60 -22.86
N ALA A 211 -1.96 1.75 -21.54
CA ALA A 211 -1.81 0.67 -20.58
C ALA A 211 -2.44 1.01 -19.23
N GLU A 212 -2.75 -0.02 -18.44
CA GLU A 212 -3.21 0.11 -17.06
C GLU A 212 -2.04 0.34 -16.07
N ASP A 213 -0.90 -0.30 -16.32
CA ASP A 213 0.28 -0.22 -15.45
C ASP A 213 1.08 1.08 -15.65
N GLU A 214 1.80 1.49 -14.61
CA GLU A 214 2.53 2.75 -14.58
C GLU A 214 3.62 2.86 -15.65
N TRP A 215 4.54 1.88 -15.71
CA TRP A 215 5.71 1.97 -16.58
C TRP A 215 5.36 1.88 -18.07
N PRO A 216 4.51 0.94 -18.53
CA PRO A 216 4.05 0.93 -19.92
C PRO A 216 3.25 2.18 -20.27
N ARG A 217 2.43 2.71 -19.36
CA ARG A 217 1.71 3.97 -19.59
C ARG A 217 2.68 5.12 -19.77
N LEU A 218 3.66 5.27 -18.87
CA LEU A 218 4.67 6.32 -18.93
C LEU A 218 5.43 6.26 -20.26
N VAL A 219 5.90 5.08 -20.65
CA VAL A 219 6.63 4.90 -21.91
C VAL A 219 5.74 5.17 -23.13
N GLY A 220 4.47 4.76 -23.12
CA GLY A 220 3.56 5.10 -24.21
C GLY A 220 3.17 6.58 -24.26
N GLU A 221 3.15 7.30 -23.13
CA GLU A 221 2.77 8.72 -23.06
C GLU A 221 3.90 9.67 -23.52
N ILE A 222 5.14 9.43 -23.07
CA ILE A 222 6.30 10.32 -23.35
C ILE A 222 7.36 9.70 -24.26
N GLY A 223 7.10 8.50 -24.77
CA GLY A 223 7.96 7.78 -25.71
C GLY A 223 9.01 6.90 -25.05
N PRO A 224 9.61 5.96 -25.81
CA PRO A 224 10.58 4.97 -25.30
C PRO A 224 11.76 5.59 -24.56
N LEU A 225 12.44 6.57 -25.16
CA LEU A 225 13.67 7.14 -24.59
C LEU A 225 13.38 7.84 -23.25
N MET A 226 12.44 8.79 -23.26
CA MET A 226 12.12 9.57 -22.06
C MET A 226 11.43 8.73 -20.99
N GLY A 227 10.56 7.81 -21.39
CA GLY A 227 9.90 6.88 -20.48
C GLY A 227 10.89 5.95 -19.77
N ILE A 228 11.84 5.36 -20.50
CA ILE A 228 12.88 4.50 -19.92
C ILE A 228 13.79 5.30 -18.98
N ILE A 229 14.25 6.50 -19.39
CA ILE A 229 15.04 7.38 -18.52
C ILE A 229 14.29 7.66 -17.21
N ALA A 230 13.01 8.04 -17.30
CA ALA A 230 12.19 8.31 -16.12
C ALA A 230 12.03 7.08 -15.21
N ILE A 231 11.82 5.88 -15.77
CA ILE A 231 11.77 4.63 -15.00
C ILE A 231 13.10 4.37 -14.30
N LEU A 232 14.23 4.47 -15.01
CA LEU A 232 15.56 4.25 -14.45
C LEU A 232 15.88 5.26 -13.36
N THR A 233 15.52 6.53 -13.52
CA THR A 233 15.65 7.56 -12.48
C THR A 233 14.86 7.18 -11.23
N ARG A 234 13.62 6.70 -11.37
CA ARG A 234 12.79 6.27 -10.24
C ARG A 234 13.39 5.08 -9.51
N ILE A 235 13.88 4.08 -10.24
CA ILE A 235 14.53 2.90 -9.66
C ILE A 235 15.81 3.32 -8.93
N ALA A 236 16.67 4.12 -9.57
CA ALA A 236 17.90 4.61 -8.96
C ALA A 236 17.62 5.40 -7.68
N PHE A 237 16.63 6.29 -7.70
CA PHE A 237 16.23 7.06 -6.54
C PHE A 237 15.68 6.17 -5.41
N ALA A 238 14.82 5.18 -5.73
CA ALA A 238 14.32 4.22 -4.75
C ALA A 238 15.45 3.46 -4.05
N PHE A 239 16.46 3.02 -4.80
CA PHE A 239 17.63 2.34 -4.25
C PHE A 239 18.51 3.27 -3.41
N GLN A 240 18.78 4.50 -3.86
CA GLN A 240 19.54 5.49 -3.07
C GLN A 240 18.89 5.73 -1.71
N ILE A 241 17.57 5.92 -1.69
CA ILE A 241 16.79 6.07 -0.46
C ILE A 241 16.83 4.79 0.38
N ALA A 242 16.75 3.61 -0.26
CA ALA A 242 16.85 2.33 0.45
C ALA A 242 18.20 2.17 1.17
N PHE A 243 19.31 2.50 0.50
CA PHE A 243 20.64 2.49 1.12
C PHE A 243 20.74 3.48 2.28
N ALA A 244 20.20 4.69 2.14
CA ALA A 244 20.17 5.68 3.22
C ALA A 244 19.37 5.20 4.44
N CYS A 245 18.20 4.61 4.21
CA CYS A 245 17.37 4.04 5.29
C CYS A 245 18.06 2.85 5.96
N TYR A 246 18.75 2.01 5.19
CA TYR A 246 19.53 0.89 5.71
C TYR A 246 20.69 1.37 6.60
N LYS A 247 21.37 2.46 6.23
CA LYS A 247 22.38 3.09 7.10
C LYS A 247 21.79 3.55 8.42
N LYS A 248 20.61 4.19 8.41
CA LYS A 248 19.88 4.61 9.62
C LYS A 248 19.44 3.44 10.50
N LEU A 249 19.05 2.31 9.89
CA LEU A 249 18.75 1.08 10.63
C LEU A 249 19.96 0.59 11.45
N ASN A 250 21.18 0.72 10.90
CA ASN A 250 22.42 0.38 11.63
C ASN A 250 22.65 1.31 12.84
N GLU A 251 22.26 2.59 12.72
CA GLU A 251 22.28 3.61 13.78
C GLU A 251 21.17 3.42 14.84
N ASN A 252 20.38 2.34 14.74
CA ASN A 252 19.21 2.03 15.59
C ASN A 252 18.00 2.95 15.39
N ASP A 253 17.94 3.66 14.27
CA ASP A 253 16.73 4.37 13.87
C ASP A 253 15.89 3.50 12.93
N LEU A 254 14.79 2.97 13.47
CA LEU A 254 13.90 2.07 12.76
C LEU A 254 12.91 2.81 11.84
N LEU A 255 12.64 4.10 12.10
CA LEU A 255 11.56 4.82 11.42
C LEU A 255 11.76 4.93 9.90
N PRO A 256 12.94 5.36 9.38
CA PRO A 256 13.17 5.44 7.94
C PRO A 256 12.98 4.08 7.25
N TRP A 257 13.44 3.01 7.89
CA TRP A 257 13.28 1.65 7.39
C TRP A 257 11.82 1.21 7.30
N MET A 258 11.00 1.57 8.28
CA MET A 258 9.58 1.23 8.27
C MET A 258 8.79 2.03 7.21
N LEU A 259 9.11 3.31 7.04
CA LEU A 259 8.54 4.15 5.97
C LEU A 259 8.94 3.62 4.58
N LEU A 260 10.18 3.12 4.42
CA LEU A 260 10.65 2.52 3.17
C LEU A 260 9.83 1.30 2.74
N SER A 261 9.22 0.55 3.66
CA SER A 261 8.43 -0.64 3.31
C SER A 261 7.26 -0.36 2.35
N PHE A 262 6.66 0.83 2.44
CA PHE A 262 5.70 1.34 1.47
C PHE A 262 6.37 2.30 0.47
N GLY A 263 7.36 3.06 0.95
CA GLY A 263 8.08 4.08 0.17
C GLY A 263 8.79 3.53 -1.06
N PHE A 264 9.40 2.35 -0.96
CA PHE A 264 10.13 1.77 -2.08
C PHE A 264 9.22 1.53 -3.30
N LEU A 265 8.08 0.88 -3.08
CA LEU A 265 7.09 0.62 -4.13
C LEU A 265 6.39 1.91 -4.59
N ALA A 266 6.14 2.84 -3.66
CA ALA A 266 5.58 4.16 -3.99
C ALA A 266 6.50 4.97 -4.92
N ILE A 267 7.80 4.94 -4.69
CA ILE A 267 8.79 5.62 -5.54
C ILE A 267 8.92 4.87 -6.88
N ALA A 268 9.15 3.56 -6.84
CA ALA A 268 9.51 2.80 -8.03
C ALA A 268 8.33 2.59 -9.00
N GLN A 269 7.14 2.24 -8.51
CA GLN A 269 6.08 1.66 -9.36
C GLN A 269 4.69 2.28 -9.22
N MET A 270 4.43 3.09 -8.20
CA MET A 270 3.09 3.67 -8.01
C MET A 270 2.75 4.69 -9.10
N ILE A 271 1.46 4.80 -9.42
CA ILE A 271 1.00 5.68 -10.50
C ILE A 271 1.02 7.15 -10.08
N TRP A 272 1.95 7.94 -10.65
CA TRP A 272 2.13 9.35 -10.25
C TRP A 272 1.17 10.31 -10.96
N SER A 273 0.53 9.89 -12.05
CA SER A 273 -0.50 10.69 -12.73
C SER A 273 -1.85 10.68 -12.00
N GLN A 274 -2.06 9.75 -11.08
CA GLN A 274 -3.30 9.63 -10.32
C GLN A 274 -3.17 10.41 -8.99
N PRO A 275 -4.03 11.42 -8.74
CA PRO A 275 -3.82 12.35 -7.62
C PRO A 275 -3.75 11.70 -6.23
N THR A 276 -4.51 10.63 -5.97
CA THR A 276 -4.51 9.95 -4.66
C THR A 276 -3.15 9.31 -4.38
N TYR A 277 -2.63 8.55 -5.34
CA TYR A 277 -1.30 7.95 -5.25
C TYR A 277 -0.21 9.00 -5.15
N LEU A 278 -0.27 10.06 -5.96
CA LEU A 278 0.66 11.18 -5.90
C LEU A 278 0.66 11.83 -4.50
N GLY A 279 -0.52 12.08 -3.92
CA GLY A 279 -0.63 12.65 -2.57
C GLY A 279 0.04 11.80 -1.50
N PHE A 280 -0.20 10.48 -1.52
CA PHE A 280 0.47 9.55 -0.61
C PHE A 280 1.99 9.50 -0.84
N PHE A 281 2.43 9.51 -2.10
CA PHE A 281 3.85 9.56 -2.46
C PHE A 281 4.52 10.83 -1.92
N VAL A 282 3.93 12.01 -2.11
CA VAL A 282 4.49 13.29 -1.64
C VAL A 282 4.61 13.32 -0.12
N ILE A 283 3.55 12.95 0.60
CA ILE A 283 3.55 12.93 2.07
C ILE A 283 4.59 11.93 2.59
N LEU A 284 4.58 10.70 2.06
CA LEU A 284 5.52 9.65 2.44
C LEU A 284 6.96 10.05 2.12
N GLY A 285 7.21 10.62 0.94
CA GLY A 285 8.53 11.09 0.52
C GLY A 285 9.06 12.20 1.44
N GLY A 286 8.22 13.17 1.78
CA GLY A 286 8.56 14.23 2.74
C GLY A 286 8.94 13.67 4.12
N LEU A 287 8.12 12.76 4.66
CA LEU A 287 8.38 12.11 5.95
C LEU A 287 9.63 11.23 5.91
N LEU A 288 9.84 10.50 4.82
CA LEU A 288 10.99 9.64 4.62
C LEU A 288 12.28 10.47 4.57
N LEU A 289 12.32 11.53 3.78
CA LEU A 289 13.47 12.44 3.72
C LEU A 289 13.71 13.16 5.05
N ALA A 290 12.66 13.58 5.76
CA ALA A 290 12.78 14.17 7.09
C ALA A 290 13.34 13.17 8.12
N SER A 291 12.89 11.91 8.06
CA SER A 291 13.40 10.85 8.93
C SER A 291 14.88 10.54 8.69
N LEU A 292 15.36 10.66 7.44
CA LEU A 292 16.77 10.51 7.10
C LEU A 292 17.66 11.65 7.59
N LYS A 293 17.12 12.87 7.69
CA LYS A 293 17.84 14.05 8.22
C LYS A 293 17.94 14.07 9.73
N SER A 294 17.04 13.37 10.42
CA SER A 294 16.96 13.42 11.88
C SER A 294 18.17 12.72 12.52
N ALA A 295 18.76 13.36 13.53
CA ALA A 295 19.72 12.73 14.41
C ALA A 295 19.00 11.60 15.20
N PRO A 296 19.67 10.47 15.51
CA PRO A 296 19.04 9.39 16.26
C PRO A 296 18.42 9.97 17.55
N VAL A 297 17.16 9.61 17.83
CA VAL A 297 16.47 10.03 19.06
C VAL A 297 17.35 9.63 20.24
N LYS A 298 18.00 10.60 20.88
CA LYS A 298 18.69 10.39 22.16
C LYS A 298 17.65 9.85 23.11
N ARG A 299 17.81 8.59 23.56
CA ARG A 299 16.98 8.08 24.66
C ARG A 299 17.07 9.10 25.80
N PRO A 300 15.96 9.44 26.48
CA PRO A 300 16.08 10.12 27.75
C PRO A 300 17.00 9.26 28.61
N LEU A 301 18.09 9.86 29.08
CA LEU A 301 18.98 9.26 30.05
C LEU A 301 18.09 8.65 31.13
N SER A 302 18.29 7.37 31.42
CA SER A 302 17.60 6.76 32.55
C SER A 302 17.84 7.68 33.74
N THR A 303 16.77 8.21 34.32
CA THR A 303 16.82 8.82 35.63
C THR A 303 17.37 7.76 36.57
N THR A 304 18.68 7.81 36.77
CA THR A 304 19.35 7.15 37.88
C THR A 304 18.78 7.83 39.10
N ILE A 305 17.73 7.23 39.69
CA ILE A 305 17.35 7.53 41.06
C ILE A 305 18.49 6.95 41.91
N LYS A 306 19.54 7.76 42.10
CA LYS A 306 20.38 7.69 43.29
C LYS A 306 19.66 8.50 44.34
N ASN A 307 19.23 7.84 45.40
CA ASN A 307 19.01 8.32 46.76
C ASN A 307 19.01 7.02 47.59
N VAL A 308 20.14 6.63 48.19
CA VAL A 308 20.60 7.03 49.54
C VAL A 308 19.47 6.90 50.55
#